data_AF-F4S4U9-F1
#
_entry.id   AF-F4S4U9-F1
#
_cell.length_a   1.000
_cell.length_b   1.000
_cell.length_c   1.000
_cell.angle_alpha   90.00
_cell.angle_beta   90.00
_cell.angle_gamma   90.00
#
_symmetry.space_group_name_H-M   'P 1'
#
loop_
_entity.id
_entity.type
_entity.pdbx_description
1 polymer ?
#
loop_
_entity_poly.entity_id
_entity_poly.type
_entity_poly.pdbx_seq_one_letter_code
_entity_poly.pdbx_strand_id
1 'polypeptide(L)'
;MNSINFNSLKVTCGGFLYALFNEDAEHLVSKVGYGPVAGFLMSIGKPGVSSSSEHQPPTDVNPITGAFYPPEVEGSPEDEMSEQEREKEADRLCDLFDRLNRNGVIKVEDPRRKAVETGRFTVIEDTVNKELELEEEKEEQLALKELESYKQRLKSQTANSNENSNP
;
A
#
# COMPACT_ATOMS: atom_id res chain seq x y z
N MET A 1 11.67 17.79 -26.61
CA MET A 1 11.71 19.26 -26.38
C MET A 1 12.38 19.69 -25.06
N ASN A 2 12.90 18.78 -24.24
CA ASN A 2 13.53 19.12 -22.95
C ASN A 2 15.07 19.12 -22.98
N SER A 3 15.68 19.36 -24.15
CA SER A 3 17.14 19.44 -24.23
C SER A 3 17.63 20.71 -23.52
N ILE A 4 18.52 20.55 -22.55
CA ILE A 4 19.13 21.64 -21.78
C ILE A 4 20.25 22.31 -22.56
N ASN A 5 21.01 21.52 -23.34
CA ASN A 5 22.20 21.99 -24.03
C ASN A 5 21.89 22.73 -25.34
N PHE A 6 20.76 22.41 -25.99
CA PHE A 6 20.43 22.94 -27.32
C PHE A 6 19.08 23.65 -27.33
N ASN A 7 19.09 24.94 -27.01
CA ASN A 7 17.86 25.74 -26.95
C ASN A 7 17.17 25.88 -28.32
N SER A 8 17.94 26.13 -29.39
CA SER A 8 17.39 26.25 -30.75
C SER A 8 16.69 24.95 -31.18
N LEU A 9 17.27 23.79 -30.84
CA LEU A 9 16.66 22.49 -31.14
C LEU A 9 15.32 22.32 -30.41
N LYS A 10 15.25 22.70 -29.12
CA LYS A 10 14.02 22.67 -28.33
C LYS A 10 12.90 23.49 -28.99
N VAL A 11 13.21 24.72 -29.42
CA VAL A 11 12.23 25.63 -30.04
C VAL A 11 11.81 25.12 -31.42
N THR A 12 12.76 24.70 -32.27
CA THR A 12 12.46 24.19 -33.62
C THR A 12 11.62 22.91 -33.57
N CYS A 13 11.96 21.95 -32.70
CA CYS A 13 11.15 20.75 -32.53
C CYS A 13 9.74 21.08 -32.01
N GLY A 14 9.61 22.05 -31.11
CA GLY A 14 8.31 22.54 -30.63
C GLY A 14 7.47 23.15 -31.74
N GLY A 15 8.06 24.04 -32.53
CA GLY A 15 7.39 24.67 -33.67
C GLY A 15 7.00 23.67 -34.75
N PHE A 16 7.88 22.70 -35.04
CA PHE A 16 7.60 21.63 -35.99
C PHE A 16 6.40 20.77 -35.56
N LEU A 17 6.40 20.28 -34.31
CA LEU A 17 5.27 19.50 -33.79
C LEU A 17 3.99 20.33 -33.75
N TYR A 18 4.07 21.59 -33.31
CA TYR A 18 2.92 22.48 -33.27
C TYR A 18 2.29 22.71 -34.65
N ALA A 19 3.11 22.84 -35.70
CA ALA A 19 2.64 22.94 -37.08
C ALA A 19 1.98 21.63 -37.56
N LEU A 20 2.49 20.45 -37.15
CA LEU A 20 1.86 19.15 -37.48
C LEU A 20 0.47 19.00 -36.87
N PHE A 21 0.25 19.56 -35.68
CA PHE A 21 -1.06 19.56 -35.01
C PHE A 21 -1.92 20.77 -35.39
N ASN A 22 -1.71 21.35 -36.58
CA ASN A 22 -2.49 22.45 -37.14
C ASN A 22 -2.58 23.68 -36.20
N GLU A 23 -1.48 23.98 -35.52
CA GLU A 23 -1.38 25.09 -34.56
C GLU A 23 -2.38 24.98 -33.39
N ASP A 24 -2.83 23.76 -33.07
CA ASP A 24 -3.67 23.48 -31.92
C ASP A 24 -2.83 22.96 -30.75
N ALA A 25 -2.77 23.76 -29.68
CA ALA A 25 -2.00 23.43 -28.49
C ALA A 25 -2.65 22.29 -27.69
N GLU A 26 -3.98 22.20 -27.69
CA GLU A 26 -4.71 21.19 -26.93
C GLU A 26 -4.57 19.83 -27.61
N HIS A 27 -4.65 19.80 -28.95
CA HIS A 27 -4.41 18.59 -29.72
C HIS A 27 -2.98 18.07 -29.53
N LEU A 28 -1.97 18.95 -29.62
CA LEU A 28 -0.57 18.60 -29.38
C LEU A 28 -0.37 18.00 -27.98
N VAL A 29 -0.94 18.61 -26.94
CA VAL A 29 -0.79 18.14 -25.56
C VAL A 29 -1.50 16.80 -25.35
N SER A 30 -2.69 16.60 -25.93
CA SER A 30 -3.40 15.33 -25.78
C SER A 30 -2.61 14.11 -26.29
N LYS A 31 -1.70 14.30 -27.26
CA LYS A 31 -0.87 13.22 -27.83
C LYS A 31 0.54 13.13 -27.26
N VAL A 32 1.15 14.26 -26.92
CA VAL A 32 2.56 14.31 -26.47
C VAL A 32 2.69 14.46 -24.95
N GLY A 33 1.66 15.00 -24.29
CA GLY A 33 1.68 15.37 -22.88
C GLY A 33 2.16 16.81 -22.65
N TYR A 34 1.65 17.46 -21.60
CA TYR A 34 1.94 18.86 -21.29
C TYR A 34 3.40 19.11 -20.92
N GLY A 35 3.99 18.28 -20.06
CA GLY A 35 5.34 18.45 -19.53
C GLY A 35 6.41 18.65 -20.61
N PRO A 36 6.49 17.79 -21.64
CA PRO A 36 7.42 17.96 -22.75
C PRO A 36 7.23 19.25 -23.56
N VAL A 37 6.00 19.74 -23.72
CA VAL A 37 5.68 20.89 -24.59
C VAL A 37 5.53 22.22 -23.85
N ALA A 38 5.37 22.19 -22.52
CA ALA A 38 5.08 23.35 -21.68
C ALA A 38 6.06 24.52 -21.91
N GLY A 39 7.36 24.21 -22.00
CA GLY A 39 8.37 25.24 -22.22
C GLY A 39 8.27 25.95 -23.56
N PHE A 40 7.81 25.25 -24.61
CA PHE A 40 7.57 25.86 -25.92
C PHE A 40 6.23 26.60 -25.94
N LEU A 41 5.16 26.02 -25.40
CA LEU A 41 3.85 26.66 -25.30
C LEU A 41 3.92 27.98 -24.52
N MET A 42 4.70 28.02 -23.45
CA MET A 42 4.99 29.24 -22.71
C MET A 42 5.74 30.27 -23.57
N SER A 43 6.68 29.85 -24.41
CA SER A 43 7.44 30.74 -25.29
C SER A 43 6.57 31.40 -26.38
N ILE A 44 5.48 30.76 -26.80
CA ILE A 44 4.52 31.30 -27.78
C ILE A 44 3.30 31.97 -27.11
N GLY A 45 3.31 32.13 -25.78
CA GLY A 45 2.22 32.79 -25.05
C GLY A 45 0.93 31.98 -24.93
N LYS A 46 0.99 30.65 -25.07
CA LYS A 46 -0.14 29.72 -24.87
C LYS A 46 0.06 28.80 -23.65
N PRO A 47 0.31 29.32 -22.42
CA PRO A 47 0.60 28.52 -21.24
C PRO A 47 -0.69 27.95 -20.63
N GLY A 48 -1.36 27.03 -21.30
CA GLY A 48 -2.56 26.42 -20.73
C GLY A 48 -3.18 25.41 -21.65
N VAL A 49 -3.59 24.28 -21.06
CA VAL A 49 -4.54 23.36 -21.66
C VAL A 49 -5.80 23.53 -20.84
N SER A 50 -6.92 23.83 -21.49
CA SER A 50 -8.18 23.96 -20.77
C SER A 50 -8.64 22.57 -20.31
N SER A 51 -9.30 22.49 -19.15
CA SER A 51 -9.99 21.27 -18.72
C SER A 51 -11.16 20.89 -19.64
N SER A 52 -11.50 21.76 -20.59
CA SER A 52 -12.54 21.67 -21.60
C SER A 52 -11.96 21.43 -23.00
N SER A 53 -10.82 20.76 -23.10
CA SER A 53 -10.23 20.40 -24.40
C SER A 53 -11.18 19.47 -25.18
N GLU A 54 -11.45 19.81 -26.44
CA GLU A 54 -12.22 18.97 -27.37
C GLU A 54 -11.46 17.68 -27.74
N HIS A 55 -10.13 17.69 -27.58
CA HIS A 55 -9.27 16.55 -27.87
C HIS A 55 -9.13 15.66 -26.64
N GLN A 56 -9.72 14.46 -26.69
CA GLN A 56 -9.50 13.45 -25.67
C GLN A 56 -8.12 12.78 -25.86
N PRO A 57 -7.30 12.70 -24.81
CA PRO A 57 -6.06 11.94 -24.85
C PRO A 57 -6.39 10.45 -25.07
N PRO A 58 -5.52 9.70 -25.77
CA PRO A 58 -5.66 8.25 -25.84
C PRO A 58 -5.53 7.67 -24.42
N THR A 59 -6.26 6.58 -24.15
CA THR A 59 -6.30 5.92 -22.83
C THR A 59 -4.91 5.54 -22.31
N ASP A 60 -4.00 5.28 -23.23
CA ASP A 60 -2.70 4.70 -22.91
C ASP A 60 -1.64 5.76 -22.60
N VAL A 61 -1.93 7.05 -22.78
CA VAL A 61 -0.96 8.14 -22.59
C VAL A 61 -1.45 9.13 -21.54
N ASN A 62 -0.60 9.41 -20.56
CA ASN A 62 -0.86 10.45 -19.58
C ASN A 62 -0.77 11.84 -20.23
N PRO A 63 -1.84 12.65 -20.25
CA PRO A 63 -1.86 13.96 -20.91
C PRO A 63 -1.00 15.01 -20.20
N ILE A 64 -0.58 14.77 -18.96
CA ILE A 64 0.30 15.67 -18.22
C ILE A 64 1.76 15.34 -18.50
N THR A 65 2.14 14.06 -18.39
CA THR A 65 3.56 13.66 -18.47
C THR A 65 3.97 13.19 -19.86
N GLY A 66 3.03 12.76 -20.70
CA GLY A 66 3.29 12.09 -21.97
C GLY A 66 3.79 10.65 -21.80
N ALA A 67 3.83 10.15 -20.57
CA ALA A 67 4.22 8.78 -20.29
C ALA A 67 3.10 7.82 -20.67
N PHE A 68 3.46 6.64 -21.19
CA PHE A 68 2.51 5.57 -21.37
C PHE A 68 2.12 5.03 -20.00
N TYR A 69 0.82 4.83 -19.77
CA TYR A 69 0.39 4.03 -18.63
C TYR A 69 0.94 2.61 -18.84
N PRO A 70 1.60 2.02 -17.84
CA PRO A 70 1.84 0.58 -17.89
C PRO A 70 0.49 -0.10 -18.11
N PRO A 71 0.43 -1.22 -18.87
CA PRO A 71 -0.81 -1.98 -18.95
C PRO A 71 -1.30 -2.19 -17.53
N GLU A 72 -2.58 -1.85 -17.27
CA GLU A 72 -3.16 -2.02 -15.94
C GLU A 72 -2.91 -3.47 -15.54
N VAL A 73 -2.01 -3.68 -14.58
CA VAL A 73 -1.97 -4.92 -13.83
C VAL A 73 -3.27 -4.85 -13.06
N GLU A 74 -4.26 -5.62 -13.48
CA GLU A 74 -5.53 -5.76 -12.77
C GLU A 74 -5.22 -6.32 -11.37
N GLY A 75 -4.98 -5.40 -10.43
CA GLY A 75 -4.62 -5.71 -9.05
C GLY A 75 -4.66 -4.43 -8.23
N SER A 76 -5.39 -4.44 -7.13
CA SER A 76 -5.23 -3.40 -6.13
C SER A 76 -3.77 -3.43 -5.66
N PRO A 77 -3.11 -2.29 -5.37
CA PRO A 77 -1.74 -2.31 -4.83
C PRO A 77 -1.63 -3.07 -3.50
N GLU A 78 -2.76 -3.42 -2.88
CA GLU A 78 -2.82 -4.24 -1.66
C GLU A 78 -2.67 -5.75 -1.94
N ASP A 79 -2.99 -6.23 -3.15
CA ASP A 79 -3.08 -7.66 -3.47
C ASP A 79 -1.75 -8.33 -3.85
N GLU A 80 -0.70 -7.58 -4.20
CA GLU A 80 0.59 -8.15 -4.66
C GLU A 80 1.80 -7.87 -3.74
N MET A 81 1.63 -7.12 -2.65
CA MET A 81 2.78 -6.81 -1.78
C MET A 81 3.02 -7.92 -0.75
N SER A 82 4.22 -8.49 -0.77
CA SER A 82 4.70 -9.35 0.31
C SER A 82 4.76 -8.59 1.64
N GLU A 83 4.69 -9.31 2.76
CA GLU A 83 4.75 -8.70 4.09
C GLU A 83 6.04 -7.88 4.29
N GLN A 84 7.17 -8.35 3.76
CA GLN A 84 8.45 -7.65 3.82
C GLN A 84 8.47 -6.36 2.98
N GLU A 85 7.77 -6.32 1.85
CA GLU A 85 7.64 -5.09 1.05
C GLU A 85 6.73 -4.08 1.73
N ARG A 86 5.65 -4.56 2.34
CA ARG A 86 4.72 -3.72 3.11
C ARG A 86 5.45 -3.03 4.27
N GLU A 87 6.32 -3.72 4.98
CA GLU A 87 7.13 -3.15 6.06
C GLU A 87 8.09 -2.05 5.53
N LYS A 88 8.77 -2.30 4.41
CA LYS A 88 9.68 -1.30 3.80
C LYS A 88 8.96 -0.05 3.30
N GLU A 89 7.80 -0.21 2.68
CA GLU A 89 7.00 0.95 2.25
C GLU A 89 6.41 1.70 3.44
N ALA A 90 6.04 1.00 4.53
CA ALA A 90 5.63 1.66 5.78
C ALA A 90 6.76 2.52 6.38
N ASP A 91 8.01 2.02 6.40
CA ASP A 91 9.18 2.78 6.85
C ASP A 91 9.42 4.01 5.98
N ARG A 92 9.39 3.83 4.65
CA ARG A 92 9.56 4.92 3.69
C ARG A 92 8.51 6.01 3.87
N LEU A 93 7.26 5.62 4.10
CA LEU A 93 6.15 6.55 4.35
C LEU A 93 6.33 7.29 5.67
N CYS A 94 6.77 6.61 6.74
CA CYS A 94 7.04 7.25 8.03
C CYS A 94 8.08 8.38 7.89
N ASP A 95 9.18 8.13 7.17
CA ASP A 95 10.20 9.14 6.89
C ASP A 95 9.65 10.35 6.12
N LEU A 96 8.78 10.11 5.13
CA LEU A 96 8.14 11.18 4.36
C LEU A 96 7.25 12.05 5.24
N PHE A 97 6.44 11.43 6.12
CA PHE A 97 5.60 12.15 7.07
C PHE A 97 6.42 12.99 8.05
N ASP A 98 7.53 12.47 8.57
CA ASP A 98 8.41 13.22 9.46
C ASP A 98 9.04 14.44 8.75
N ARG A 99 9.44 14.29 7.49
CA ARG A 99 9.97 15.40 6.67
C ARG A 99 8.89 16.45 6.42
N LEU A 100 7.67 16.04 6.08
CA LEU A 100 6.53 16.93 5.87
C LEU A 100 6.17 17.71 7.15
N ASN A 101 6.11 17.00 8.29
CA ASN A 101 5.87 17.59 9.60
C ASN A 101 6.97 18.59 9.98
N ARG A 102 8.25 18.26 9.71
CA ARG A 102 9.39 19.14 9.99
C ARG A 102 9.38 20.40 9.13
N ASN A 103 8.95 20.30 7.88
CA ASN A 103 8.83 21.44 6.96
C ASN A 103 7.60 22.30 7.25
N GLY A 104 6.70 21.88 8.15
CA GLY A 104 5.56 22.66 8.62
C GLY A 104 4.42 22.83 7.61
N VAL A 105 4.46 22.09 6.49
CA VAL A 105 3.43 22.15 5.44
C VAL A 105 2.16 21.42 5.88
N ILE A 106 2.30 20.36 6.66
CA ILE A 106 1.21 19.56 7.22
C ILE A 106 1.58 19.25 8.66
N LYS A 107 0.60 19.29 9.57
CA LYS A 107 0.77 18.88 10.98
C LYS A 107 -0.07 17.63 11.21
N VAL A 108 0.50 16.47 10.91
CA VAL A 108 -0.13 15.17 11.16
C VAL A 108 0.33 14.66 12.52
N GLU A 109 -0.61 14.31 13.40
CA GLU A 109 -0.30 13.62 14.66
C GLU A 109 0.24 12.22 14.35
N ASP A 110 1.39 11.87 14.93
CA ASP A 110 1.98 10.53 14.77
C ASP A 110 1.03 9.49 15.40
N PRO A 111 0.48 8.55 14.60
CA PRO A 111 -0.47 7.56 15.08
C PRO A 111 0.14 6.66 16.17
N ARG A 112 1.47 6.47 16.18
CA ARG A 112 2.16 5.70 17.23
C ARG A 112 2.10 6.44 18.56
N ARG A 113 2.39 7.75 18.55
CA ARG A 113 2.29 8.58 19.76
C ARG A 113 0.87 8.56 20.30
N LYS A 114 -0.13 8.70 19.43
CA LYS A 114 -1.53 8.61 19.81
C LYS A 114 -1.89 7.24 20.40
N ALA A 115 -1.37 6.15 19.84
CA ALA A 115 -1.59 4.81 20.37
C ALA A 115 -0.95 4.59 21.75
N VAL A 116 0.22 5.19 22.01
CA VAL A 116 0.86 5.20 23.33
C VAL A 116 0.07 6.04 24.32
N GLU A 117 -0.31 7.27 23.94
CA GLU A 117 -1.07 8.19 24.79
C GLU A 117 -2.45 7.64 25.17
N THR A 118 -3.09 6.93 24.25
CA THR A 118 -4.39 6.29 24.48
C THR A 118 -4.29 4.97 25.24
N GLY A 119 -3.08 4.48 25.55
CA GLY A 119 -2.88 3.19 26.22
C GLY A 119 -3.35 2.00 25.39
N ARG A 120 -3.45 2.14 24.05
CA ARG A 120 -3.98 1.06 23.20
C ARG A 120 -3.08 -0.19 23.22
N PHE A 121 -1.78 -0.01 23.35
CA PHE A 121 -0.82 -1.12 23.43
C PHE A 121 -1.05 -1.99 24.68
N THR A 122 -1.27 -1.37 25.84
CA THR A 122 -1.54 -2.12 27.08
C THR A 122 -2.84 -2.90 26.99
N VAL A 123 -3.88 -2.34 26.34
CA VAL A 123 -5.14 -3.05 26.10
C VAL A 123 -4.92 -4.29 25.23
N ILE A 124 -4.11 -4.19 24.17
CA ILE A 124 -3.80 -5.31 23.29
C ILE A 124 -3.02 -6.40 24.05
N GLU A 125 -1.99 -6.02 24.80
CA GLU A 125 -1.22 -6.94 25.65
C GLU A 125 -2.13 -7.68 26.64
N ASP A 126 -3.01 -6.95 27.35
CA ASP A 126 -3.96 -7.54 28.28
C ASP A 126 -4.94 -8.50 27.59
N THR A 127 -5.38 -8.20 26.37
CA THR A 127 -6.26 -9.12 25.61
C THR A 127 -5.53 -10.39 25.19
N VAL A 128 -4.29 -10.28 24.71
CA VAL A 128 -3.49 -11.43 24.31
C VAL A 128 -3.19 -12.32 25.51
N ASN A 129 -2.83 -11.73 26.65
CA ASN A 129 -2.58 -12.48 27.88
C ASN A 129 -3.83 -13.23 28.35
N LYS A 130 -5.01 -12.60 28.31
CA LYS A 130 -6.28 -13.27 28.64
C LYS A 130 -6.62 -14.40 27.69
N GLU A 131 -6.35 -14.24 26.39
CA GLU A 131 -6.58 -15.30 25.41
C GLU A 131 -5.69 -16.51 25.68
N LEU A 132 -4.42 -16.27 26.04
CA LEU A 132 -3.48 -17.32 26.44
C LEU A 132 -3.93 -18.03 27.72
N GLU A 133 -4.32 -17.29 28.76
CA GLU A 133 -4.84 -17.87 30.02
C GLU A 133 -6.06 -18.77 29.75
N LEU A 134 -6.99 -18.35 28.88
CA LEU A 134 -8.15 -19.14 28.50
C LEU A 134 -7.79 -20.39 27.68
N GLU A 135 -6.68 -20.36 26.95
CA GLU A 135 -6.18 -21.50 26.20
C GLU A 135 -5.54 -22.52 27.15
N GLU A 136 -4.69 -22.07 28.08
CA GLU A 136 -4.11 -22.88 29.15
C GLU A 136 -5.20 -23.58 30.00
N GLU A 137 -6.24 -22.85 30.42
CA GLU A 137 -7.36 -23.43 31.19
C GLU A 137 -8.08 -24.54 30.43
N LYS A 138 -8.26 -24.40 29.10
CA LYS A 138 -8.89 -25.43 28.27
C LYS A 138 -8.01 -26.67 28.18
N GLU A 139 -6.70 -26.49 28.03
CA GLU A 139 -5.73 -27.59 28.00
C GLU A 139 -5.72 -28.37 29.32
N GLU A 140 -5.72 -27.68 30.46
CA GLU A 140 -5.80 -28.30 31.78
C GLU A 140 -7.08 -29.13 31.95
N GLN A 141 -8.23 -28.59 31.53
CA GLN A 141 -9.51 -29.30 31.60
C GLN A 141 -9.52 -30.57 30.73
N LEU A 142 -8.89 -30.52 29.56
CA LEU A 142 -8.75 -31.68 28.69
C LEU A 142 -7.85 -32.74 29.33
N ALA A 143 -6.71 -32.33 29.90
CA ALA A 143 -5.78 -33.22 30.58
C ALA A 143 -6.43 -33.93 31.79
N LEU A 144 -7.24 -33.21 32.58
CA LEU A 144 -7.96 -33.79 33.71
C LEU A 144 -8.95 -34.88 33.28
N LYS A 145 -9.73 -34.61 32.22
CA LYS A 145 -10.67 -35.60 31.65
C LYS A 145 -9.94 -36.84 31.12
N GLU A 146 -8.79 -36.64 30.47
CA GLU A 146 -7.97 -37.75 30.00
C GLU A 146 -7.45 -38.60 31.17
N LEU A 147 -6.94 -37.96 32.23
CA LEU A 147 -6.47 -38.63 33.44
C LEU A 147 -7.57 -39.43 34.13
N GLU A 148 -8.78 -38.89 34.21
CA GLU A 148 -9.94 -39.61 34.76
C GLU A 148 -10.26 -40.85 33.94
N SER A 149 -10.28 -40.73 32.61
CA SER A 149 -10.50 -41.86 31.72
C SER A 149 -9.41 -42.93 31.88
N TYR A 150 -8.16 -42.51 32.07
CA TYR A 150 -7.02 -43.39 32.31
C TYR A 150 -7.14 -44.12 33.65
N LYS A 151 -7.50 -43.42 34.74
CA LYS A 151 -7.76 -44.02 36.06
C LYS A 151 -8.89 -45.04 36.01
N GLN A 152 -9.96 -44.75 35.26
CA GLN A 152 -11.07 -45.69 35.06
C GLN A 152 -10.62 -46.95 34.32
N ARG A 153 -9.81 -46.81 33.26
CA ARG A 153 -9.20 -47.94 32.53
C ARG A 153 -8.30 -48.81 33.42
N LEU A 154 -7.51 -48.18 34.30
CA LEU A 154 -6.69 -48.89 35.27
C LEU A 154 -7.56 -49.65 36.28
N LYS A 155 -8.59 -49.01 36.82
CA LYS A 155 -9.50 -49.61 37.80
C LYS A 155 -10.21 -50.84 37.21
N SER A 156 -10.69 -50.76 35.97
CA SER A 156 -11.30 -51.90 35.29
C SER A 156 -10.31 -53.03 35.00
N GLN A 157 -9.04 -52.72 34.66
CA GLN A 157 -7.98 -53.73 34.53
C GLN A 157 -7.65 -54.43 35.87
N THR A 158 -7.58 -53.68 36.97
CA THR A 158 -7.33 -54.24 38.32
C THR A 158 -8.50 -55.08 38.84
N ALA A 159 -9.75 -54.75 38.47
CA ALA A 159 -10.93 -55.53 38.84
C ALA A 159 -10.98 -56.86 38.07
N ASN A 160 -10.72 -56.84 36.75
CA ASN A 160 -10.68 -58.05 35.91
C ASN A 160 -9.56 -59.03 36.31
N SER A 161 -8.46 -58.55 36.91
CA SER A 161 -7.37 -59.40 37.40
C SER A 161 -7.66 -60.02 38.78
N ASN A 162 -8.45 -59.36 39.63
CA ASN A 162 -8.93 -59.93 40.89
C ASN A 162 -10.08 -60.94 40.72
N GLU A 163 -10.91 -60.82 39.69
CA GLU A 163 -11.97 -61.82 39.41
C GLU A 163 -11.42 -63.14 38.83
N ASN A 164 -10.30 -63.10 38.10
CA ASN A 164 -9.65 -64.30 37.55
C ASN A 164 -8.66 -64.99 38.51
N SER A 165 -8.54 -64.54 39.76
CA SER A 165 -7.59 -65.07 40.77
C SER A 165 -8.26 -65.69 42.01
N ASN A 166 -9.59 -65.83 42.02
CA ASN A 166 -10.30 -66.66 43.01
C ASN A 166 -10.59 -68.05 42.41
N PRO A 167 -10.13 -69.15 43.06
CA PRO A 167 -10.22 -70.53 42.54
C PRO A 167 -11.64 -71.13 42.57
#